data_AF-A0A851TRA6-F1
#
_entry.id   AF-A0A851TRA6-F1
#
_cell.length_a   1.000
_cell.length_b   1.000
_cell.length_c   1.000
_cell.angle_alpha   90.00
_cell.angle_beta   90.00
_cell.angle_gamma   90.00
#
_symmetry.space_group_name_H-M   'P 1'
#
loop_
_entity.id
_entity.type
_entity.pdbx_description
1 polymer ?
#
loop_
_entity_poly.entity_id
_entity_poly.type
_entity_poly.pdbx_seq_one_letter_code
_entity_poly.pdbx_strand_id
1 'polypeptide(L)'
;IYYYADVQTTHTVYPDGLETDFLPFLFYIKILSHQTQEIVFSNHTVKCLYSDGLKETFFPEGTIVKVEKDKLVVSSDGQRENHTVWFRRMGYLDGTMKTVFCNSRQGNKYSTERVQIKVEDGNFILDKKS
;
A
#
# COMPACT_ATOMS: atom_id res chain seq x y z
N ILE A 1 29.77 0.90 -16.89
CA ILE A 1 28.95 -0.32 -16.72
C ILE A 1 29.84 -1.36 -16.08
N TYR A 2 29.45 -1.91 -14.93
CA TYR A 2 30.20 -2.89 -14.16
C TYR A 2 29.34 -4.14 -13.97
N TYR A 3 29.94 -5.33 -14.00
CA TYR A 3 29.24 -6.60 -13.79
C TYR A 3 29.83 -7.34 -12.59
N TYR A 4 28.98 -7.71 -11.64
CA TYR A 4 29.32 -8.46 -10.43
C TYR A 4 28.85 -9.90 -10.58
N ALA A 5 29.76 -10.80 -10.96
CA ALA A 5 29.44 -12.19 -11.27
C ALA A 5 28.87 -12.97 -10.07
N ASP A 6 29.38 -12.72 -8.86
CA ASP A 6 28.99 -13.46 -7.63
C ASP A 6 27.50 -13.30 -7.29
N VAL A 7 26.92 -12.14 -7.61
CA VAL A 7 25.51 -11.80 -7.36
C VAL A 7 24.69 -11.65 -8.65
N GLN A 8 25.32 -11.89 -9.81
CA GLN A 8 24.73 -11.73 -11.14
C GLN A 8 24.09 -10.35 -11.38
N THR A 9 24.75 -9.29 -10.89
CA THR A 9 24.23 -7.91 -10.95
C THR A 9 24.99 -7.08 -11.98
N THR A 10 24.27 -6.33 -12.82
CA THR A 10 24.88 -5.29 -13.68
C THR A 10 24.61 -3.91 -13.10
N HIS A 11 25.66 -3.11 -12.89
CA HIS A 11 25.57 -1.76 -12.36
C HIS A 11 25.92 -0.72 -13.45
N THR A 12 25.10 0.32 -13.59
CA THR A 12 25.26 1.38 -14.58
C THR A 12 25.13 2.75 -13.93
N VAL A 13 26.12 3.62 -14.17
CA VAL A 13 26.10 5.04 -13.78
C VAL A 13 25.94 5.86 -15.06
N TYR A 14 24.94 6.74 -15.10
CA TYR A 14 24.64 7.60 -16.24
C TYR A 14 25.31 8.98 -16.09
N PRO A 15 25.52 9.74 -17.18
CA PRO A 15 26.17 11.06 -17.14
C PRO A 15 25.43 12.11 -16.28
N ASP A 16 24.14 11.93 -16.03
CA ASP A 16 23.31 12.77 -15.17
C ASP A 16 23.39 12.42 -13.68
N GLY A 17 24.22 11.43 -13.32
CA GLY A 17 24.41 10.94 -11.95
C GLY A 17 23.39 9.90 -11.50
N LEU A 18 22.52 9.42 -12.39
CA LEU A 18 21.62 8.32 -12.10
C LEU A 18 22.37 6.99 -12.00
N GLU A 19 22.01 6.13 -11.04
CA GLU A 19 22.55 4.79 -10.90
C GLU A 19 21.45 3.72 -11.04
N THR A 20 21.75 2.64 -11.77
CA THR A 20 20.83 1.51 -12.00
C THR A 20 21.50 0.16 -11.75
N ASP A 21 20.83 -0.73 -11.00
CA ASP A 21 21.22 -2.12 -10.79
C ASP A 21 20.22 -3.08 -11.44
N PHE A 22 20.72 -4.00 -12.28
CA PHE A 22 19.94 -5.08 -12.91
C PHE A 22 20.19 -6.39 -12.17
N LEU A 23 19.13 -7.05 -11.66
CA LEU A 23 19.22 -8.30 -10.88
C LEU A 23 18.44 -9.44 -11.58
N PRO A 24 18.72 -10.73 -11.28
CA PRO A 24 18.06 -11.86 -11.95
C PRO A 24 16.55 -12.00 -11.68
N PHE A 25 16.04 -11.41 -10.57
CA PHE A 25 14.64 -11.52 -10.14
C PHE A 25 13.88 -10.18 -10.09
N LEU A 26 14.59 -9.06 -10.22
CA LEU A 26 14.05 -7.71 -10.27
C LEU A 26 14.35 -7.14 -11.65
N PHE A 27 13.43 -6.43 -12.28
CA PHE A 27 13.67 -5.91 -13.63
C PHE A 27 14.81 -4.89 -13.63
N TYR A 28 14.80 -3.93 -12.70
CA TYR A 28 15.94 -3.10 -12.30
C TYR A 28 15.62 -2.28 -11.04
N ILE A 29 16.66 -1.75 -10.38
CA ILE A 29 16.57 -0.75 -9.30
C ILE A 29 17.16 0.56 -9.82
N LYS A 30 16.44 1.67 -9.64
CA LYS A 30 16.88 3.03 -9.98
C LYS A 30 17.08 3.81 -8.69
N ILE A 31 18.28 4.32 -8.48
CA ILE A 31 18.63 5.16 -7.32
C ILE A 31 18.54 6.62 -7.76
N LEU A 32 17.58 7.35 -7.21
CA LEU A 32 17.42 8.79 -7.45
C LEU A 32 18.26 9.56 -6.43
N SER A 33 18.80 10.70 -6.84
CA SER A 33 19.45 11.63 -5.91
C SER A 33 18.47 11.99 -4.77
N HIS A 34 18.98 12.07 -3.53
CA HIS A 34 18.21 12.22 -2.27
C HIS A 34 17.58 10.95 -1.66
N GLN A 35 18.24 9.78 -1.78
CA GLN A 35 17.89 8.53 -1.07
C GLN A 35 16.51 7.93 -1.41
N THR A 36 15.88 8.39 -2.50
CA THR A 36 14.68 7.75 -3.04
C THR A 36 15.10 6.59 -3.96
N GLN A 37 14.56 5.40 -3.73
CA GLN A 37 14.82 4.23 -4.58
C GLN A 37 13.53 3.80 -5.28
N GLU A 38 13.62 3.53 -6.58
CA GLU A 38 12.54 2.94 -7.37
C GLU A 38 12.95 1.53 -7.79
N ILE A 39 12.11 0.55 -7.47
CA ILE A 39 12.34 -0.86 -7.80
C ILE A 39 11.24 -1.29 -8.77
N VAL A 40 11.64 -1.68 -9.98
CA VAL A 40 10.72 -2.21 -10.99
C VAL A 40 10.85 -3.72 -11.03
N PHE A 41 9.72 -4.40 -10.89
CA PHE A 41 9.63 -5.87 -10.94
C PHE A 41 9.25 -6.34 -12.33
N SER A 42 9.58 -7.60 -12.65
CA SER A 42 9.26 -8.21 -13.95
C SER A 42 7.75 -8.29 -14.23
N ASN A 43 6.92 -8.31 -13.19
CA ASN A 43 5.46 -8.25 -13.30
C ASN A 43 4.91 -6.81 -13.43
N HIS A 44 5.75 -5.84 -13.78
CA HIS A 44 5.42 -4.41 -13.88
C HIS A 44 4.94 -3.75 -12.57
N THR A 45 5.11 -4.41 -11.42
CA THR A 45 4.95 -3.73 -10.14
C THR A 45 6.10 -2.75 -9.94
N VAL A 46 5.81 -1.54 -9.46
CA VAL A 46 6.81 -0.52 -9.13
C VAL A 46 6.75 -0.24 -7.64
N LYS A 47 7.89 -0.27 -6.95
CA LYS A 47 8.00 0.13 -5.54
C LYS A 47 8.88 1.36 -5.41
N CYS A 48 8.37 2.40 -4.78
CA CYS A 48 9.12 3.60 -4.42
C CYS A 48 9.39 3.59 -2.92
N LEU A 49 10.66 3.73 -2.55
CA LEU A 49 11.14 3.84 -1.17
C LEU A 49 11.64 5.27 -0.99
N TYR A 50 11.02 6.03 -0.10
CA TYR A 50 11.36 7.42 0.16
C TYR A 50 12.20 7.55 1.42
N SER A 51 12.97 8.64 1.49
CA SER A 51 13.90 8.91 2.59
C SER A 51 13.22 9.26 3.91
N ASP A 52 11.97 9.70 3.87
CA ASP A 52 11.10 9.94 5.04
C ASP A 52 10.52 8.64 5.63
N GLY A 53 10.77 7.49 5.00
CA GLY A 53 10.27 6.18 5.42
C GLY A 53 8.95 5.77 4.77
N LEU A 54 8.33 6.64 3.96
CA LEU A 54 7.18 6.29 3.13
C LEU A 54 7.59 5.22 2.09
N LYS A 55 6.71 4.26 1.87
CA LYS A 55 6.85 3.23 0.84
C LYS A 55 5.58 3.19 0.01
N GLU A 56 5.71 3.35 -1.29
CA GLU A 56 4.60 3.22 -2.23
C GLU A 56 4.82 1.99 -3.12
N THR A 57 3.75 1.26 -3.41
CA THR A 57 3.75 0.16 -4.37
C THR A 57 2.62 0.38 -5.35
N PHE A 58 2.97 0.45 -6.63
CA PHE A 58 2.06 0.59 -7.76
C PHE A 58 1.96 -0.75 -8.46
N PHE A 59 0.76 -1.31 -8.48
CA PHE A 59 0.49 -2.55 -9.16
C PHE A 59 -0.06 -2.29 -10.57
N PRO A 60 0.21 -3.18 -11.54
CA PRO A 60 -0.19 -2.99 -12.93
C PRO A 60 -1.71 -2.88 -13.12
N GLU A 61 -2.50 -3.52 -12.26
CA GLU A 61 -3.97 -3.40 -12.30
C GLU A 61 -4.51 -2.06 -11.78
N GLY A 62 -3.64 -1.16 -11.29
CA GLY A 62 -3.98 0.17 -10.81
C GLY A 62 -4.11 0.29 -9.29
N THR A 63 -3.91 -0.79 -8.54
CA THR A 63 -3.87 -0.75 -7.07
C THR A 63 -2.63 0.03 -6.60
N ILE A 64 -2.81 0.90 -5.62
CA ILE A 64 -1.72 1.63 -4.95
C ILE A 64 -1.71 1.25 -3.47
N VAL A 65 -0.57 0.83 -2.97
CA VAL A 65 -0.35 0.57 -1.54
C VAL A 65 0.65 1.58 -1.02
N LYS A 66 0.27 2.37 -0.02
CA LYS A 66 1.15 3.30 0.70
C LYS A 66 1.36 2.77 2.12
N VAL A 67 2.61 2.72 2.57
CA VAL A 67 2.97 2.28 3.91
C VAL A 67 3.94 3.28 4.51
N GLU A 68 3.55 3.85 5.64
CA GLU A 68 4.44 4.63 6.51
C GLU A 68 4.35 4.01 7.90
N LYS A 69 3.64 4.65 8.84
CA LYS A 69 3.22 4.04 10.11
C LYS A 69 2.01 3.12 9.95
N ASP A 70 1.04 3.60 9.17
CA ASP A 70 -0.19 2.90 8.81
C ASP A 70 -0.13 2.53 7.32
N LYS A 71 -0.98 1.59 6.90
CA LYS A 71 -1.08 1.15 5.50
C LYS A 71 -2.38 1.64 4.87
N LEU A 72 -2.26 2.35 3.75
CA LEU A 72 -3.37 2.74 2.89
C LEU A 72 -3.32 1.89 1.63
N VAL A 73 -4.45 1.30 1.25
CA VAL A 73 -4.65 0.64 -0.04
C VAL A 73 -5.70 1.44 -0.81
N VAL A 74 -5.38 1.79 -2.05
CA VAL A 74 -6.32 2.40 -3.00
C VAL A 74 -6.45 1.44 -4.16
N SER A 75 -7.63 0.84 -4.32
CA SER A 75 -7.96 -0.03 -5.44
C SER A 75 -8.13 0.79 -6.72
N SER A 76 -8.06 0.13 -7.88
CA SER A 76 -8.18 0.77 -9.19
C SER A 76 -9.55 1.41 -9.45
N ASP A 77 -10.60 0.96 -8.77
CA ASP A 77 -11.94 1.56 -8.76
C ASP A 77 -12.05 2.79 -7.83
N GLY A 78 -10.95 3.19 -7.18
CA GLY A 78 -10.90 4.30 -6.23
C GLY A 78 -11.31 3.92 -4.81
N GLN A 79 -11.67 2.65 -4.54
CA GLN A 79 -11.98 2.17 -3.20
C GLN A 79 -10.76 2.33 -2.29
N ARG A 80 -10.97 2.77 -1.04
CA ARG A 80 -9.88 3.03 -0.08
C ARG A 80 -10.01 2.18 1.16
N GLU A 81 -8.88 1.62 1.58
CA GLU A 81 -8.77 0.80 2.77
C GLU A 81 -7.58 1.25 3.64
N ASN A 82 -7.87 1.64 4.88
CA ASN A 82 -6.89 2.08 5.86
C ASN A 82 -6.66 0.99 6.91
N HIS A 83 -5.39 0.65 7.14
CA HIS A 83 -4.96 -0.34 8.12
C HIS A 83 -4.10 0.38 9.14
N THR A 84 -4.55 0.31 10.38
CA THR A 84 -3.80 0.75 11.55
C THR A 84 -3.59 -0.45 12.46
N VAL A 85 -2.77 -0.30 13.49
CA VAL A 85 -2.62 -1.32 14.54
C VAL A 85 -3.94 -1.61 15.29
N TRP A 86 -4.90 -0.67 15.27
CA TRP A 86 -6.15 -0.77 16.03
C TRP A 86 -7.34 -1.24 15.18
N PHE A 87 -7.32 -0.97 13.88
CA PHE A 87 -8.43 -1.28 12.99
C PHE A 87 -8.03 -1.33 11.52
N ARG A 88 -8.87 -2.04 10.74
CA ARG A 88 -8.95 -2.00 9.29
C ARG A 88 -10.26 -1.35 8.88
N ARG A 89 -10.23 -0.30 8.06
CA ARG A 89 -11.40 0.48 7.64
C ARG A 89 -11.48 0.59 6.13
N MET A 90 -12.62 0.24 5.56
CA MET A 90 -12.89 0.25 4.13
C MET A 90 -14.09 1.14 3.84
N GLY A 91 -13.94 2.04 2.86
CA GLY A 91 -15.04 2.83 2.30
C GLY A 91 -15.62 2.17 1.06
N TYR A 92 -16.92 2.35 0.82
CA TYR A 92 -17.61 1.85 -0.37
C TYR A 92 -18.22 3.03 -1.16
N LEU A 93 -18.52 2.80 -2.44
CA LEU A 93 -19.05 3.82 -3.36
C LEU A 93 -20.42 4.38 -2.92
N ASP A 94 -21.21 3.59 -2.20
CA ASP A 94 -22.50 3.99 -1.63
C ASP A 94 -22.37 4.91 -0.40
N GLY A 95 -21.14 5.27 -0.02
CA GLY A 95 -20.81 6.06 1.17
C GLY A 95 -20.77 5.25 2.47
N THR A 96 -21.02 3.93 2.41
CA THR A 96 -20.89 3.05 3.56
C THR A 96 -19.42 2.90 3.95
N MET A 97 -19.16 2.82 5.25
CA MET A 97 -17.85 2.54 5.82
C MET A 97 -17.93 1.33 6.72
N LYS A 98 -17.09 0.32 6.46
CA LYS A 98 -16.90 -0.83 7.34
C LYS A 98 -15.58 -0.71 8.08
N THR A 99 -15.60 -0.89 9.39
CA THR A 99 -14.41 -0.93 10.25
C THR A 99 -14.36 -2.26 10.99
N VAL A 100 -13.25 -2.97 10.91
CA VAL A 100 -12.95 -4.17 11.68
C VAL A 100 -11.87 -3.80 12.68
N PHE A 101 -12.16 -3.91 13.96
CA PHE A 101 -11.25 -3.58 15.04
C PHE A 101 -10.39 -4.79 15.42
N CYS A 102 -9.22 -4.55 16.01
CA CYS A 102 -8.32 -5.61 16.47
C CYS A 102 -8.92 -6.53 17.55
N ASN A 103 -9.97 -6.08 18.24
CA ASN A 103 -10.73 -6.86 19.23
C ASN A 103 -11.91 -7.64 18.61
N SER A 104 -11.82 -7.99 17.33
CA SER A 104 -12.84 -8.69 16.54
C SER A 104 -14.19 -7.98 16.35
N ARG A 105 -14.38 -6.78 16.91
CA ARG A 105 -15.61 -6.01 16.71
C ARG A 105 -15.69 -5.48 15.29
N GLN A 106 -16.91 -5.38 14.78
CA GLN A 106 -17.18 -4.83 13.45
C GLN A 106 -18.14 -3.66 13.56
N GLY A 107 -17.79 -2.54 12.94
CA GLY A 107 -18.61 -1.34 12.85
C GLY A 107 -18.98 -1.04 11.40
N ASN A 108 -20.24 -0.70 11.15
CA ASN A 108 -20.71 -0.17 9.88
C ASN A 108 -21.30 1.22 10.10
N LYS A 109 -20.86 2.20 9.33
CA LYS A 109 -21.51 3.50 9.19
C LYS A 109 -22.08 3.59 7.79
N TYR A 110 -23.39 3.70 7.69
CA TYR A 110 -24.09 3.81 6.41
C TYR A 110 -24.16 5.27 5.97
N SER A 111 -24.36 5.51 4.68
CA SER A 111 -24.62 6.85 4.12
C SER A 111 -25.90 7.49 4.66
N THR A 112 -26.84 6.68 5.15
CA THR A 112 -28.06 7.11 5.85
C THR A 112 -27.84 7.53 7.30
N GLU A 113 -26.59 7.77 7.69
CA GLU A 113 -26.14 8.10 9.06
C GLU A 113 -26.42 7.03 10.13
N ARG A 114 -27.00 5.89 9.76
CA ARG A 114 -27.12 4.73 10.65
C ARG A 114 -25.73 4.18 11.00
N VAL A 115 -25.53 3.85 12.26
CA VAL A 115 -24.31 3.24 12.79
C VAL A 115 -24.66 1.94 13.51
N GLN A 116 -23.96 0.87 13.12
CA GLN A 116 -24.06 -0.43 13.76
C GLN A 116 -22.70 -0.89 14.28
N ILE A 117 -22.67 -1.48 15.46
CA ILE A 117 -21.49 -2.14 16.04
C ILE A 117 -21.89 -3.53 16.48
N LYS A 118 -21.19 -4.55 15.99
CA LYS A 118 -21.37 -5.95 16.35
C LYS A 118 -20.13 -6.50 17.07
N VAL A 119 -20.35 -7.40 18.02
CA VAL A 119 -19.30 -8.29 18.53
C VAL A 119 -19.04 -9.45 17.57
N GLU A 120 -17.98 -10.20 17.85
CA GLU A 120 -17.58 -11.39 17.10
C GLU A 120 -18.72 -12.42 16.95
N ASP A 121 -19.50 -12.64 18.03
CA ASP A 121 -20.66 -13.57 18.05
C ASP A 121 -21.86 -13.08 17.22
N GLY A 122 -21.74 -11.95 16.50
CA GLY A 122 -22.77 -11.41 15.63
C GLY A 122 -23.84 -10.57 16.34
N ASN A 123 -23.84 -10.53 17.67
CA ASN A 123 -24.75 -9.70 18.47
C ASN A 123 -24.43 -8.21 18.31
N PHE A 124 -25.47 -7.37 18.25
CA PHE A 124 -25.34 -5.92 18.16
C PHE A 124 -25.11 -5.31 19.54
N ILE A 125 -24.04 -4.53 19.70
CA ILE A 125 -23.82 -3.67 20.87
C ILE A 125 -24.50 -2.32 20.65
N LEU A 126 -24.53 -1.86 19.41
CA LEU A 126 -25.11 -0.58 19.01
C LEU A 126 -25.80 -0.74 17.66
N ASP A 127 -27.02 -0.23 17.56
CA ASP A 127 -27.70 0.02 16.31
C ASP A 127 -28.49 1.32 16.46
N LYS A 128 -27.93 2.40 15.94
CA LYS A 128 -28.50 3.74 16.07
C LYS A 128 -28.69 4.35 14.69
N LYS A 129 -29.88 4.89 14.44
CA LYS A 129 -30.12 5.82 13.35
C LYS A 129 -29.92 7.23 13.90
N SER A 130 -29.04 8.03 13.29
CA SER A 130 -28.88 9.43 13.66
C SER A 130 -30.03 10.28 13.12
#